data_AF-A0A0D3RKX8-F1
#
_entry.id   AF-A0A0D3RKX8-F1
#
_cell.length_a   1.000
_cell.length_b   1.000
_cell.length_c   1.000
_cell.angle_alpha   90.00
_cell.angle_beta   90.00
_cell.angle_gamma   90.00
#
_symmetry.space_group_name_H-M   'P 1'
#
loop_
_entity.id
_entity.type
_entity.pdbx_description
1 polymer ?
#
loop_
_entity_poly.entity_id
_entity_poly.type
_entity_poly.pdbx_seq_one_letter_code
_entity_poly.pdbx_strand_id
1 'polypeptide(L)'
;MLTLADYLQKFQPTKKDTTLGYLDPGRNSFQHQNLIHISIIDKSKQSHVKYFPIITPTILLVSIFFSVRHCIKATWQNDRDQFYAPYNDTWQDDNEFKNNALAFMLFHTQNRITSTQGTNHFIPFDEQEVNAKERYASHVLLDFLKVKLQEQTQNNNLFDSSKKERKPLEFRETALSVLNAGREIYRYYHAQDFTNHDYNANVSLYDIKEFFQGRNAQGKLNPPVKAKDTYYKQLYANLQDALKDLAKDLQPKVYEYGFLRE
;
A
#
# COMPACT_ATOMS: atom_id res chain seq x y z
N MET A 1 -23.88 -8.35 13.34
CA MET A 1 -22.69 -8.85 12.60
C MET A 1 -21.55 -7.88 12.87
N LEU A 2 -20.35 -8.37 13.18
CA LEU A 2 -19.20 -7.51 13.46
C LEU A 2 -18.78 -6.77 12.19
N THR A 3 -18.56 -5.46 12.27
CA THR A 3 -18.09 -4.69 11.12
C THR A 3 -16.61 -4.95 10.85
N LEU A 4 -16.14 -4.66 9.64
CA LEU A 4 -14.72 -4.79 9.31
C LEU A 4 -13.86 -3.84 10.18
N ALA A 5 -14.37 -2.64 10.47
CA ALA A 5 -13.71 -1.69 11.37
C ALA A 5 -13.62 -2.23 12.80
N ASP A 6 -14.68 -2.82 13.34
CA ASP A 6 -14.65 -3.43 14.68
C ASP A 6 -13.69 -4.62 14.74
N TYR A 7 -13.61 -5.41 13.66
CA TYR A 7 -12.65 -6.51 13.56
C TYR A 7 -11.21 -6.00 13.62
N LEU A 8 -10.88 -4.95 12.85
CA LEU A 8 -9.56 -4.32 12.88
C LEU A 8 -9.18 -3.86 14.29
N GLN A 9 -10.11 -3.26 15.04
CA GLN A 9 -9.83 -2.77 16.41
C GLN A 9 -9.42 -3.88 17.40
N LYS A 10 -9.77 -5.15 17.14
CA LYS A 10 -9.33 -6.28 17.98
C LYS A 10 -7.83 -6.54 17.89
N PHE A 11 -7.19 -6.10 16.80
CA PHE A 11 -5.76 -6.26 16.55
C PHE A 11 -4.95 -5.02 16.90
N GLN A 12 -5.52 -4.09 17.66
CA GLN A 12 -4.79 -2.91 18.14
C GLN A 12 -3.50 -3.37 18.84
N PRO A 13 -2.34 -2.86 18.41
CA PRO A 13 -1.08 -3.31 18.99
C PRO A 13 -1.00 -2.91 20.46
N THR A 14 -0.69 -3.89 21.30
CA THR A 14 -0.56 -3.73 22.76
C THR A 14 0.87 -3.46 23.18
N LYS A 15 1.85 -3.84 22.35
CA LYS A 15 3.28 -3.59 22.58
C LYS A 15 3.70 -2.29 21.91
N LYS A 16 4.62 -1.57 22.55
CA LYS A 16 5.30 -0.44 21.91
C LYS A 16 6.24 -0.99 20.84
N ASP A 17 6.00 -0.58 19.61
CA ASP A 17 6.83 -0.87 18.44
C ASP A 17 6.95 0.43 17.61
N THR A 18 7.89 0.47 16.68
CA THR A 18 8.07 1.62 15.78
C THR A 18 6.83 1.75 14.92
N THR A 19 6.12 2.87 15.10
CA THR A 19 4.93 3.18 14.29
C THR A 19 5.38 3.68 12.92
N LEU A 20 5.02 2.94 11.89
CA LEU A 20 5.36 3.23 10.49
C LEU A 20 4.43 4.31 9.91
N GLY A 21 3.19 4.31 10.37
CA GLY A 21 2.15 5.26 9.98
C GLY A 21 0.83 4.88 10.63
N TYR A 22 -0.26 5.45 10.13
CA TYR A 22 -1.59 5.24 10.66
C TYR A 22 -2.60 5.06 9.53
N LEU A 23 -3.54 4.15 9.73
CA LEU A 23 -4.71 3.95 8.88
C LEU A 23 -5.91 4.68 9.50
N ASP A 24 -6.56 5.54 8.73
CA ASP A 24 -7.92 5.98 9.04
C ASP A 24 -8.89 4.86 8.59
N PRO A 25 -9.59 4.17 9.51
CA PRO A 25 -10.49 3.09 9.15
C PRO A 25 -11.77 3.59 8.47
N GLY A 26 -12.04 4.89 8.48
CA GLY A 26 -13.26 5.49 7.94
C GLY A 26 -14.53 4.93 8.57
N ARG A 27 -15.63 4.98 7.81
CA ARG A 27 -16.89 4.32 8.19
C ARG A 27 -17.07 3.00 7.43
N ASN A 28 -18.02 2.19 7.84
CA ASN A 28 -18.15 0.81 7.39
C ASN A 28 -18.80 0.58 6.00
N SER A 29 -19.19 1.65 5.28
CA SER A 29 -19.87 1.54 3.98
C SER A 29 -19.08 2.19 2.83
N PHE A 30 -19.48 1.88 1.58
CA PHE A 30 -18.92 2.48 0.37
C PHE A 30 -19.10 4.00 0.29
N GLN A 31 -20.17 4.56 0.88
CA GLN A 31 -20.41 6.01 0.90
C GLN A 31 -19.25 6.83 1.47
N HIS A 32 -18.46 6.24 2.37
CA HIS A 32 -17.37 6.91 3.08
C HIS A 32 -15.99 6.39 2.69
N GLN A 33 -15.89 5.74 1.53
CA GLN A 33 -14.69 5.05 1.08
C GLN A 33 -13.48 5.99 0.93
N ASN A 34 -13.70 7.26 0.61
CA ASN A 34 -12.67 8.29 0.49
C ASN A 34 -12.01 8.71 1.82
N LEU A 35 -12.61 8.35 2.95
CA LEU A 35 -12.03 8.59 4.28
C LEU A 35 -10.94 7.58 4.61
N ILE A 36 -10.98 6.38 4.04
CA ILE A 36 -10.00 5.34 4.30
C ILE A 36 -8.69 5.69 3.60
N HIS A 37 -7.68 6.04 4.37
CA HIS A 37 -6.37 6.41 3.87
C HIS A 37 -5.27 6.10 4.88
N ILE A 38 -4.03 6.09 4.40
CA ILE A 38 -2.85 5.94 5.25
C ILE A 38 -2.09 7.25 5.28
N SER A 39 -1.59 7.65 6.46
CA SER A 39 -0.76 8.84 6.67
C SER A 39 0.27 8.63 7.76
N ILE A 40 1.30 9.47 7.81
CA ILE A 40 2.30 9.43 8.91
C ILE A 40 1.72 9.99 10.22
N ILE A 41 0.83 10.98 10.13
CA ILE A 41 0.29 11.67 11.31
C ILE A 41 -0.97 10.98 11.83
N ASP A 42 -1.04 10.75 13.14
CA ASP A 42 -2.26 10.39 13.85
C ASP A 42 -3.16 11.62 14.04
N LYS A 43 -4.37 11.57 13.49
CA LYS A 43 -5.39 12.61 13.64
C LYS A 43 -6.54 12.21 14.56
N SER A 44 -6.37 11.17 15.38
CA SER A 44 -7.40 10.69 16.31
C SER A 44 -7.84 11.74 17.33
N LYS A 45 -6.98 12.70 17.69
CA LYS A 45 -7.36 13.80 18.60
C LYS A 45 -8.17 14.90 17.92
N GLN A 46 -8.08 15.00 16.59
CA GLN A 46 -8.73 16.05 15.79
C GLN A 46 -9.98 15.53 15.08
N SER A 47 -10.18 14.22 15.07
CA SER A 47 -11.32 13.55 14.45
C SER A 47 -12.04 12.69 15.49
N HIS A 48 -13.32 12.42 15.27
CA HIS A 48 -14.06 11.44 16.09
C HIS A 48 -13.76 9.98 15.71
N VAL A 49 -12.62 9.74 15.04
CA VAL A 49 -12.21 8.42 14.53
C VAL A 49 -10.88 8.04 15.14
N LYS A 50 -10.78 6.81 15.67
CA LYS A 50 -9.53 6.26 16.17
C LYS A 50 -8.72 5.67 15.02
N TYR A 51 -7.61 6.31 14.70
CA TYR A 51 -6.66 5.82 13.71
C TYR A 51 -6.00 4.54 14.23
N PHE A 52 -5.76 3.61 13.31
CA PHE A 52 -5.11 2.35 13.61
C PHE A 52 -3.60 2.47 13.34
N PRO A 53 -2.73 2.30 14.35
CA PRO A 53 -1.29 2.37 14.16
C PRO A 53 -0.79 1.19 13.32
N ILE A 54 0.01 1.51 12.31
CA ILE A 54 0.67 0.53 11.44
C ILE A 54 2.05 0.27 12.02
N ILE A 55 2.29 -0.97 12.41
CA ILE A 55 3.58 -1.48 12.88
C ILE A 55 3.93 -2.73 12.08
N THR A 56 5.16 -3.21 12.17
CA THR A 56 5.61 -4.39 11.40
C THR A 56 4.69 -5.61 11.59
N PRO A 57 4.23 -5.97 12.81
CA PRO A 57 3.26 -7.06 12.99
C PRO A 57 1.87 -6.84 12.35
N THR A 58 1.45 -5.59 12.13
CA THR A 58 0.09 -5.27 11.67
C THR A 58 0.02 -4.85 10.20
N ILE A 59 1.16 -4.66 9.53
CA ILE A 59 1.20 -4.13 8.16
C ILE A 59 0.39 -4.97 7.15
N LEU A 60 0.43 -6.30 7.24
CA LEU A 60 -0.33 -7.17 6.34
C LEU A 60 -1.84 -7.12 6.62
N LEU A 61 -2.24 -7.09 7.91
CA LEU A 61 -3.64 -6.91 8.29
C LEU A 61 -4.19 -5.58 7.76
N VAL A 62 -3.42 -4.50 7.94
CA VAL A 62 -3.77 -3.17 7.42
C VAL A 62 -3.84 -3.18 5.89
N SER A 63 -2.92 -3.89 5.23
CA SER A 63 -2.92 -4.03 3.77
C SER A 63 -4.18 -4.71 3.25
N ILE A 64 -4.61 -5.81 3.88
CA ILE A 64 -5.88 -6.48 3.58
C ILE A 64 -7.05 -5.52 3.79
N PHE A 65 -7.15 -4.90 4.98
CA PHE A 65 -8.24 -3.99 5.30
C PHE A 65 -8.33 -2.86 4.27
N PHE A 66 -7.22 -2.20 3.99
CA PHE A 66 -7.15 -1.11 3.03
C PHE A 66 -7.56 -1.58 1.63
N SER A 67 -7.04 -2.71 1.18
CA SER A 67 -7.26 -3.22 -0.17
C SER A 67 -8.69 -3.72 -0.39
N VAL A 68 -9.25 -4.46 0.57
CA VAL A 68 -10.67 -4.88 0.58
C VAL A 68 -11.59 -3.67 0.39
N ARG A 69 -11.26 -2.58 1.07
CA ARG A 69 -12.04 -1.35 1.02
C ARG A 69 -11.92 -0.67 -0.35
N HIS A 70 -10.74 -0.67 -0.98
CA HIS A 70 -10.46 0.13 -2.17
C HIS A 70 -10.44 -0.62 -3.51
N CYS A 71 -10.36 -1.96 -3.52
CA CYS A 71 -10.31 -2.74 -4.76
C CYS A 71 -11.64 -2.76 -5.53
N ILE A 72 -12.76 -2.60 -4.83
CA ILE A 72 -14.08 -2.47 -5.45
C ILE A 72 -14.46 -1.00 -5.51
N LYS A 73 -14.76 -0.53 -6.72
CA LYS A 73 -15.15 0.87 -6.92
C LYS A 73 -16.53 1.13 -6.29
N ALA A 74 -16.64 2.20 -5.52
CA ALA A 74 -17.92 2.71 -5.07
C ALA A 74 -18.76 3.18 -6.27
N THR A 75 -20.00 2.73 -6.33
CA THR A 75 -21.01 3.04 -7.33
C THR A 75 -22.34 3.29 -6.61
N TRP A 76 -23.34 3.77 -7.33
CA TRP A 76 -24.68 3.92 -6.76
C TRP A 76 -25.33 2.57 -6.37
N GLN A 77 -24.89 1.46 -6.97
CA GLN A 77 -25.45 0.12 -6.71
C GLN A 77 -25.01 -0.43 -5.36
N ASN A 78 -23.74 -0.23 -4.99
CA ASN A 78 -23.15 -0.73 -3.74
C ASN A 78 -23.00 0.35 -2.66
N ASP A 79 -23.56 1.55 -2.84
CA ASP A 79 -23.36 2.69 -1.92
C ASP A 79 -23.77 2.37 -0.46
N ARG A 80 -24.81 1.53 -0.30
CA ARG A 80 -25.33 1.10 1.00
C ARG A 80 -24.70 -0.18 1.55
N ASP A 81 -23.91 -0.87 0.74
CA ASP A 81 -23.28 -2.12 1.15
C ASP A 81 -22.29 -1.86 2.28
N GLN A 82 -22.31 -2.76 3.26
CA GLN A 82 -21.48 -2.68 4.45
C GLN A 82 -20.35 -3.70 4.33
N PHE A 83 -19.18 -3.34 4.87
CA PHE A 83 -18.09 -4.28 5.02
C PHE A 83 -18.20 -5.05 6.33
N TYR A 84 -17.82 -6.31 6.34
CA TYR A 84 -17.98 -7.17 7.50
C TYR A 84 -16.66 -7.79 7.94
N ALA A 85 -16.62 -8.24 9.19
CA ALA A 85 -15.60 -9.17 9.62
C ALA A 85 -15.63 -10.43 8.73
N PRO A 86 -14.46 -11.04 8.46
CA PRO A 86 -14.38 -12.23 7.62
C PRO A 86 -15.20 -13.37 8.23
N TYR A 87 -15.61 -14.33 7.39
CA TYR A 87 -16.35 -15.52 7.86
C TYR A 87 -15.59 -16.29 8.94
N ASN A 88 -14.27 -16.40 8.78
CA ASN A 88 -13.35 -17.10 9.66
C ASN A 88 -11.91 -16.60 9.41
N ASP A 89 -10.93 -17.23 10.05
CA ASP A 89 -9.54 -16.83 9.99
C ASP A 89 -8.73 -17.45 8.83
N THR A 90 -9.38 -18.13 7.86
CA THR A 90 -8.68 -18.80 6.74
C THR A 90 -7.85 -17.85 5.87
N TRP A 91 -8.27 -16.58 5.74
CA TRP A 91 -7.51 -15.55 5.03
C TRP A 91 -6.12 -15.29 5.63
N GLN A 92 -5.91 -15.61 6.92
CA GLN A 92 -4.64 -15.42 7.60
C GLN A 92 -3.55 -16.33 7.05
N ASP A 93 -3.92 -17.48 6.48
CA ASP A 93 -2.99 -18.44 5.88
C ASP A 93 -2.76 -18.16 4.38
N ASP A 94 -3.56 -17.30 3.76
CA ASP A 94 -3.43 -16.90 2.35
C ASP A 94 -2.35 -15.82 2.17
N ASN A 95 -1.10 -16.28 2.01
CA ASN A 95 0.04 -15.39 1.79
C ASN A 95 -0.05 -14.65 0.45
N GLU A 96 -0.60 -15.26 -0.61
CA GLU A 96 -0.80 -14.59 -1.89
C GLU A 96 -1.73 -13.38 -1.73
N PHE A 97 -2.89 -13.56 -1.08
CA PHE A 97 -3.82 -12.47 -0.82
C PHE A 97 -3.19 -11.35 0.03
N LYS A 98 -2.48 -11.70 1.11
CA LYS A 98 -1.79 -10.72 1.97
C LYS A 98 -0.73 -9.92 1.21
N ASN A 99 0.08 -10.58 0.40
CA ASN A 99 1.15 -9.94 -0.37
C ASN A 99 0.57 -9.07 -1.49
N ASN A 100 -0.40 -9.57 -2.24
CA ASN A 100 -1.09 -8.82 -3.29
C ASN A 100 -1.78 -7.57 -2.72
N ALA A 101 -2.40 -7.66 -1.55
CA ALA A 101 -2.98 -6.51 -0.86
C ALA A 101 -1.91 -5.51 -0.39
N LEU A 102 -0.74 -5.97 0.06
CA LEU A 102 0.38 -5.08 0.39
C LEU A 102 0.84 -4.30 -0.85
N ALA A 103 1.05 -4.97 -1.98
CA ALA A 103 1.40 -4.30 -3.24
C ALA A 103 0.33 -3.27 -3.65
N PHE A 104 -0.95 -3.62 -3.56
CA PHE A 104 -2.05 -2.70 -3.86
C PHE A 104 -2.02 -1.47 -2.94
N MET A 105 -1.93 -1.68 -1.62
CA MET A 105 -1.91 -0.61 -0.63
C MET A 105 -0.76 0.37 -0.85
N LEU A 106 0.44 -0.12 -1.16
CA LEU A 106 1.63 0.71 -1.33
C LEU A 106 1.47 1.77 -2.43
N PHE A 107 0.86 1.40 -3.56
CA PHE A 107 0.75 2.28 -4.73
C PHE A 107 -0.64 2.88 -4.94
N HIS A 108 -1.62 2.52 -4.11
CA HIS A 108 -2.95 3.10 -4.21
C HIS A 108 -2.96 4.60 -3.86
N THR A 109 -3.83 5.36 -4.53
CA THR A 109 -3.89 6.83 -4.36
C THR A 109 -4.29 7.30 -2.96
N GLN A 110 -4.86 6.43 -2.13
CA GLN A 110 -5.20 6.71 -0.73
C GLN A 110 -4.08 6.35 0.25
N ASN A 111 -2.93 5.86 -0.24
CA ASN A 111 -1.69 5.99 0.51
C ASN A 111 -1.22 7.46 0.39
N ARG A 112 -1.39 8.22 1.47
CA ARG A 112 -1.08 9.66 1.54
C ARG A 112 0.15 9.94 2.41
N ILE A 113 1.00 8.92 2.58
CA ILE A 113 2.31 9.10 3.19
C ILE A 113 3.09 10.13 2.38
N THR A 114 3.73 11.05 3.06
CA THR A 114 4.59 12.08 2.48
C THR A 114 5.76 12.29 3.41
N SER A 115 6.98 12.35 2.88
CA SER A 115 8.17 12.58 3.69
C SER A 115 8.19 13.97 4.37
N THR A 116 7.32 14.89 3.93
CA THR A 116 7.15 16.20 4.56
C THR A 116 6.55 16.13 5.96
N GLN A 117 5.88 15.02 6.29
CA GLN A 117 5.21 14.80 7.58
C GLN A 117 5.99 13.88 8.52
N GLY A 118 7.13 13.34 8.09
CA GLY A 118 7.99 12.45 8.87
C GLY A 118 8.69 11.41 8.01
N THR A 119 9.34 10.45 8.66
CA THR A 119 10.09 9.38 7.98
C THR A 119 9.16 8.49 7.14
N ASN A 120 9.47 8.35 5.85
CA ASN A 120 8.79 7.40 5.00
C ASN A 120 9.34 5.99 5.22
N HIS A 121 8.50 5.10 5.75
CA HIS A 121 8.82 3.69 5.99
C HIS A 121 8.35 2.74 4.88
N PHE A 122 7.67 3.25 3.85
CA PHE A 122 6.89 2.46 2.88
C PHE A 122 7.53 2.43 1.49
N ILE A 123 8.85 2.54 1.40
CA ILE A 123 9.59 2.40 0.14
C ILE A 123 9.86 0.89 -0.08
N PRO A 124 9.32 0.27 -1.14
CA PRO A 124 9.44 -1.18 -1.34
C PRO A 124 10.61 -1.59 -2.25
N PHE A 125 11.48 -0.66 -2.61
CA PHE A 125 12.62 -0.88 -3.50
C PHE A 125 13.92 -0.52 -2.79
N ASP A 126 14.99 -1.30 -3.01
CA ASP A 126 16.32 -0.96 -2.51
C ASP A 126 16.88 0.27 -3.26
N GLU A 127 17.76 1.04 -2.63
CA GLU A 127 18.35 2.26 -3.23
C GLU A 127 19.00 1.99 -4.60
N GLN A 128 19.64 0.83 -4.75
CA GLN A 128 20.30 0.41 -5.98
C GLN A 128 19.29 0.09 -7.10
N GLU A 129 18.12 -0.47 -6.77
CA GLU A 129 17.11 -0.80 -7.78
C GLU A 129 16.59 0.46 -8.47
N VAL A 130 16.48 1.55 -7.72
CA VAL A 130 15.93 2.82 -8.22
C VAL A 130 16.98 3.90 -8.46
N ASN A 131 18.27 3.58 -8.29
CA ASN A 131 19.41 4.50 -8.40
C ASN A 131 19.26 5.75 -7.52
N ALA A 132 18.81 5.58 -6.27
CA ALA A 132 18.78 6.66 -5.31
C ALA A 132 20.21 7.17 -5.03
N LYS A 133 20.38 8.50 -5.02
CA LYS A 133 21.67 9.18 -4.81
C LYS A 133 22.11 9.22 -3.35
N GLU A 134 21.20 8.99 -2.42
CA GLU A 134 21.44 8.99 -0.97
C GLU A 134 20.73 7.81 -0.32
N ARG A 135 21.17 7.46 0.89
CA ARG A 135 20.63 6.35 1.69
C ARG A 135 19.25 6.69 2.27
N TYR A 136 18.36 5.71 2.34
CA TYR A 136 17.09 5.89 3.02
C TYR A 136 17.26 6.05 4.53
N ALA A 137 16.40 6.88 5.11
CA ALA A 137 16.24 7.05 6.54
C ALA A 137 15.57 5.84 7.19
N SER A 138 14.89 4.99 6.42
CA SER A 138 14.31 3.74 6.93
C SER A 138 14.32 2.62 5.90
N HIS A 139 14.71 1.43 6.37
CA HIS A 139 14.68 0.18 5.62
C HIS A 139 13.60 -0.78 6.14
N VAL A 140 12.68 -0.35 7.02
CA VAL A 140 11.76 -1.27 7.73
C VAL A 140 10.93 -2.13 6.78
N LEU A 141 10.34 -1.56 5.73
CA LEU A 141 9.57 -2.34 4.75
C LEU A 141 10.47 -3.26 3.93
N LEU A 142 11.68 -2.81 3.56
CA LEU A 142 12.65 -3.63 2.82
C LEU A 142 13.08 -4.85 3.65
N ASP A 143 13.42 -4.62 4.91
CA ASP A 143 13.81 -5.66 5.86
C ASP A 143 12.64 -6.63 6.08
N PHE A 144 11.42 -6.12 6.22
CA PHE A 144 10.21 -6.94 6.30
C PHE A 144 10.04 -7.85 5.07
N LEU A 145 10.17 -7.30 3.86
CA LEU A 145 10.05 -8.08 2.62
C LEU A 145 11.18 -9.12 2.49
N LYS A 146 12.42 -8.77 2.88
CA LYS A 146 13.57 -9.68 2.88
C LYS A 146 13.39 -10.84 3.87
N VAL A 147 12.93 -10.56 5.09
CA VAL A 147 12.65 -11.60 6.10
C VAL A 147 11.56 -12.55 5.60
N LYS A 148 10.47 -12.03 5.02
CA LYS A 148 9.39 -12.86 4.47
C LYS A 148 9.87 -13.80 3.37
N LEU A 149 10.76 -13.31 2.50
CA LEU A 149 11.39 -14.13 1.48
C LEU A 149 12.28 -15.24 2.09
N GLN A 150 13.01 -14.95 3.15
CA GLN A 150 13.86 -15.91 3.85
C GLN A 150 13.06 -17.00 4.57
N GLU A 151 12.00 -16.64 5.30
CA GLU A 151 11.11 -17.58 5.99
C GLU A 151 10.47 -18.59 5.02
N GLN A 152 10.03 -18.12 3.84
CA GLN A 152 9.49 -18.98 2.79
C GLN A 152 10.55 -19.92 2.19
N THR A 153 11.81 -19.50 2.14
CA THR A 153 12.91 -20.32 1.61
C THR A 153 13.35 -21.41 2.60
N GLN A 154 13.35 -21.10 3.90
CA GLN A 154 13.75 -22.05 4.95
C GLN A 154 12.69 -23.13 5.23
N ASN A 155 11.41 -22.80 5.09
CA ASN A 155 10.32 -23.79 5.17
C ASN A 155 10.31 -24.78 3.98
N ASN A 156 11.06 -24.48 2.90
CA ASN A 156 11.25 -25.37 1.76
C ASN A 156 12.51 -26.25 1.95
N ASN A 157 12.37 -27.26 2.82
CA ASN A 157 13.25 -28.42 3.05
C ASN A 157 14.69 -28.14 3.51
N LEU A 158 15.12 -28.74 4.62
CA LEU A 158 16.55 -28.81 5.02
C LEU A 158 17.26 -30.05 4.44
N PHE A 159 16.54 -30.93 3.72
CA PHE A 159 17.05 -32.25 3.29
C PHE A 159 16.89 -32.57 1.79
N ASP A 160 16.54 -31.60 0.96
CA ASP A 160 16.35 -31.84 -0.47
C ASP A 160 17.38 -31.05 -1.29
N SER A 161 18.32 -31.77 -1.91
CA SER A 161 19.52 -31.25 -2.57
C SER A 161 19.38 -31.09 -4.09
N SER A 162 18.19 -31.26 -4.66
CA SER A 162 17.91 -30.84 -6.03
C SER A 162 17.53 -29.37 -6.07
N LYS A 163 18.36 -28.56 -6.78
CA LYS A 163 18.22 -27.12 -7.09
C LYS A 163 16.84 -26.53 -6.74
N LYS A 164 16.76 -25.87 -5.59
CA LYS A 164 15.58 -25.10 -5.18
C LYS A 164 15.56 -23.76 -5.88
N GLU A 165 14.65 -23.60 -6.83
CA GLU A 165 14.23 -22.29 -7.28
C GLU A 165 13.71 -21.51 -6.07
N ARG A 166 14.25 -20.30 -5.88
CA ARG A 166 13.74 -19.36 -4.88
C ARG A 166 12.32 -19.02 -5.30
N LYS A 167 11.29 -19.54 -4.62
CA LYS A 167 9.94 -18.97 -4.79
C LYS A 167 10.03 -17.52 -4.30
N PRO A 168 9.81 -16.52 -5.16
CA PRO A 168 9.61 -15.15 -4.69
C PRO A 168 8.45 -15.14 -3.68
N LEU A 169 8.29 -14.05 -2.92
CA LEU A 169 7.00 -13.77 -2.28
C LEU A 169 5.88 -14.14 -3.24
N GLU A 170 4.85 -14.83 -2.76
CA GLU A 170 3.70 -15.34 -3.56
C GLU A 170 2.87 -14.17 -4.10
N PHE A 171 3.49 -13.28 -4.87
CA PHE A 171 2.83 -12.24 -5.59
C PHE A 171 2.29 -12.85 -6.87
N ARG A 172 1.03 -12.54 -7.16
CA ARG A 172 0.48 -12.77 -8.47
C ARG A 172 1.17 -11.87 -9.50
N GLU A 173 1.14 -12.27 -10.77
CA GLU A 173 1.71 -11.49 -11.88
C GLU A 173 1.21 -10.04 -11.94
N THR A 174 -0.05 -9.80 -11.58
CA THR A 174 -0.63 -8.46 -11.49
C THR A 174 -0.03 -7.63 -10.35
N ALA A 175 0.26 -8.23 -9.20
CA ALA A 175 0.95 -7.56 -8.09
C ALA A 175 2.41 -7.25 -8.43
N LEU A 176 3.10 -8.18 -9.11
CA LEU A 176 4.44 -7.91 -9.66
C LEU A 176 4.41 -6.79 -10.70
N SER A 177 3.37 -6.72 -11.52
CA SER A 177 3.18 -5.64 -12.50
C SER A 177 3.01 -4.28 -11.82
N VAL A 178 2.27 -4.21 -10.71
CA VAL A 178 2.15 -2.99 -9.88
C VAL A 178 3.50 -2.59 -9.29
N LEU A 179 4.24 -3.54 -8.70
CA LEU A 179 5.57 -3.28 -8.15
C LEU A 179 6.55 -2.79 -9.22
N ASN A 180 6.56 -3.41 -10.40
CA ASN A 180 7.42 -3.01 -11.50
C ASN A 180 7.05 -1.61 -12.04
N ALA A 181 5.76 -1.32 -12.24
CA ALA A 181 5.30 0.01 -12.67
C ALA A 181 5.66 1.08 -11.62
N GLY A 182 5.51 0.75 -10.34
CA GLY A 182 5.96 1.60 -9.24
C GLY A 182 7.47 1.86 -9.26
N ARG A 183 8.28 0.82 -9.50
CA ARG A 183 9.75 0.91 -9.56
C ARG A 183 10.20 1.87 -10.65
N GLU A 184 9.58 1.80 -11.83
CA GLU A 184 9.93 2.68 -12.94
C GLU A 184 9.60 4.16 -12.66
N ILE A 185 8.53 4.45 -11.91
CA ILE A 185 8.24 5.81 -11.44
C ILE A 185 9.32 6.30 -10.47
N TYR A 186 9.74 5.47 -9.51
CA TYR A 186 10.80 5.81 -8.57
C TYR A 186 12.14 6.04 -9.27
N ARG A 187 12.52 5.14 -10.18
CA ARG A 187 13.71 5.30 -11.05
C ARG A 187 13.68 6.62 -11.78
N TYR A 188 12.54 6.95 -12.37
CA TYR A 188 12.41 8.17 -13.15
C TYR A 188 12.55 9.43 -12.27
N TYR A 189 12.01 9.41 -11.05
CA TYR A 189 12.22 10.49 -10.08
C TYR A 189 13.70 10.65 -9.71
N HIS A 190 14.40 9.57 -9.32
CA HIS A 190 15.81 9.65 -8.92
C HIS A 190 16.75 10.05 -10.06
N ALA A 191 16.34 9.78 -11.31
CA ALA A 191 17.06 10.21 -12.51
C ALA A 191 16.87 11.71 -12.86
N GLN A 192 15.92 12.42 -12.22
CA GLN A 192 15.69 13.84 -12.51
C GLN A 192 16.90 14.71 -12.14
N ASP A 193 16.94 15.88 -12.77
CA ASP A 193 17.85 16.95 -12.40
C ASP A 193 17.28 17.73 -11.21
N PHE A 194 18.05 17.75 -10.12
CA PHE A 194 17.71 18.42 -8.86
C PHE A 194 18.50 19.72 -8.67
N THR A 195 19.11 20.28 -9.73
CA THR A 195 19.82 21.56 -9.63
C THR A 195 18.93 22.69 -9.12
N ASN A 196 17.62 22.66 -9.42
CA ASN A 196 16.64 23.66 -8.99
C ASN A 196 15.58 23.12 -8.01
N HIS A 197 15.76 21.92 -7.46
CA HIS A 197 14.81 21.28 -6.55
C HIS A 197 15.55 20.50 -5.48
N ASP A 198 15.06 20.51 -4.24
CA ASP A 198 15.66 19.69 -3.19
C ASP A 198 15.50 18.19 -3.54
N TYR A 199 16.63 17.50 -3.61
CA TYR A 199 16.65 16.05 -3.77
C TYR A 199 16.16 15.38 -2.49
N ASN A 200 15.32 14.35 -2.64
CA ASN A 200 14.82 13.59 -1.50
C ASN A 200 14.90 12.09 -1.78
N ALA A 201 15.85 11.40 -1.15
CA ALA A 201 15.92 9.94 -1.26
C ALA A 201 14.69 9.24 -0.66
N ASN A 202 14.04 9.83 0.35
CA ASN A 202 12.96 9.21 1.12
C ASN A 202 11.57 9.46 0.51
N VAL A 203 11.52 9.78 -0.78
CA VAL A 203 10.31 10.18 -1.50
C VAL A 203 9.23 9.10 -1.41
N SER A 204 7.99 9.48 -1.11
CA SER A 204 6.83 8.61 -1.27
C SER A 204 6.25 8.74 -2.67
N LEU A 205 5.39 7.82 -3.11
CA LEU A 205 4.63 8.00 -4.34
C LEU A 205 3.81 9.31 -4.32
N TYR A 206 3.30 9.74 -3.16
CA TYR A 206 2.59 11.01 -3.03
C TYR A 206 3.52 12.21 -3.33
N ASP A 207 4.74 12.18 -2.83
CA ASP A 207 5.73 13.24 -3.05
C ASP A 207 6.19 13.26 -4.52
N ILE A 208 6.42 12.09 -5.14
CA ILE A 208 6.72 11.99 -6.58
C ILE A 208 5.56 12.59 -7.39
N LYS A 209 4.33 12.25 -7.02
CA LYS A 209 3.13 12.80 -7.65
C LYS A 209 3.11 14.31 -7.55
N GLU A 210 3.42 14.88 -6.39
CA GLU A 210 3.51 16.32 -6.17
C GLU A 210 4.61 16.97 -7.01
N PHE A 211 5.80 16.36 -7.10
CA PHE A 211 6.91 16.84 -7.92
C PHE A 211 6.49 17.03 -9.40
N PHE A 212 5.81 16.04 -9.99
CA PHE A 212 5.44 16.11 -11.41
C PHE A 212 4.11 16.81 -11.71
N GLN A 213 3.14 16.77 -10.79
CA GLN A 213 1.80 17.35 -11.01
C GLN A 213 1.66 18.75 -10.43
N GLY A 214 2.45 19.09 -9.41
CA GLY A 214 2.30 20.31 -8.62
C GLY A 214 0.97 20.36 -7.85
N ARG A 215 0.70 21.52 -7.25
CA ARG A 215 -0.53 21.82 -6.54
C ARG A 215 -1.35 22.89 -7.25
N ASN A 216 -2.66 22.92 -7.01
CA ASN A 216 -3.53 24.01 -7.46
C ASN A 216 -3.46 25.22 -6.50
N ALA A 217 -4.18 26.29 -6.82
CA ALA A 217 -4.22 27.52 -6.02
C ALA A 217 -4.71 27.31 -4.58
N GLN A 218 -5.47 26.23 -4.32
CA GLN A 218 -5.94 25.84 -2.98
C GLN A 218 -4.99 24.89 -2.25
N GLY A 219 -3.79 24.65 -2.81
CA GLY A 219 -2.80 23.74 -2.23
C GLY A 219 -3.15 22.26 -2.35
N LYS A 220 -4.14 21.87 -3.16
CA LYS A 220 -4.48 20.47 -3.43
C LYS A 220 -3.61 19.93 -4.58
N LEU A 221 -3.16 18.69 -4.45
CA LEU A 221 -2.45 17.99 -5.52
C LEU A 221 -3.26 18.01 -6.83
N ASN A 222 -2.61 18.40 -7.93
CA ASN A 222 -3.22 18.42 -9.24
C ASN A 222 -3.47 17.00 -9.77
N PRO A 223 -4.49 16.80 -10.63
CA PRO A 223 -4.71 15.51 -11.27
C PRO A 223 -3.61 15.19 -12.31
N PRO A 224 -3.40 13.90 -12.64
CA PRO A 224 -2.30 13.48 -13.54
C PRO A 224 -2.33 14.17 -14.91
N VAL A 225 -3.51 14.48 -15.42
CA VAL A 225 -3.71 15.19 -16.70
C VAL A 225 -3.02 16.57 -16.73
N LYS A 226 -2.80 17.21 -15.58
CA LYS A 226 -2.13 18.51 -15.46
C LYS A 226 -0.60 18.43 -15.40
N ALA A 227 -0.01 17.25 -15.20
CA ALA A 227 1.44 17.09 -15.28
C ALA A 227 1.96 17.51 -16.67
N LYS A 228 3.07 18.23 -16.72
CA LYS A 228 3.67 18.64 -18.01
C LYS A 228 4.52 17.53 -18.63
N ASP A 229 5.16 16.73 -17.78
CA ASP A 229 6.01 15.62 -18.17
C ASP A 229 5.18 14.48 -18.78
N THR A 230 5.38 14.25 -20.08
CA THR A 230 4.65 13.23 -20.86
C THR A 230 5.11 11.81 -20.54
N TYR A 231 6.39 11.63 -20.20
CA TYR A 231 6.92 10.31 -19.87
C TYR A 231 6.44 9.85 -18.49
N TYR A 232 6.51 10.73 -17.49
CA TYR A 232 5.89 10.49 -16.19
C TYR A 232 4.39 10.16 -16.31
N LYS A 233 3.65 10.89 -17.16
CA LYS A 233 2.24 10.59 -17.43
C LYS A 233 2.03 9.16 -17.91
N GLN A 234 2.87 8.67 -18.83
CA GLN A 234 2.81 7.30 -19.31
C GLN A 234 3.13 6.30 -18.19
N LEU A 235 4.19 6.52 -17.42
CA LEU A 235 4.55 5.66 -16.29
C LEU A 235 3.42 5.58 -15.25
N TYR A 236 2.80 6.72 -14.92
CA TYR A 236 1.69 6.76 -13.99
C TYR A 236 0.44 6.09 -14.55
N ALA A 237 0.15 6.22 -15.85
CA ALA A 237 -0.94 5.50 -16.51
C ALA A 237 -0.73 3.98 -16.43
N ASN A 238 0.50 3.50 -16.70
CA ASN A 238 0.85 2.08 -16.57
C ASN A 238 0.62 1.57 -15.15
N LEU A 239 1.02 2.34 -14.12
CA LEU A 239 0.74 2.00 -12.73
C LEU A 239 -0.77 1.94 -12.44
N GLN A 240 -1.54 2.89 -12.97
CA GLN A 240 -3.00 2.91 -12.80
C GLN A 240 -3.68 1.70 -13.45
N ASP A 241 -3.22 1.26 -14.62
CA ASP A 241 -3.77 0.08 -15.28
C ASP A 241 -3.38 -1.20 -14.53
N ALA A 242 -2.12 -1.34 -14.11
CA ALA A 242 -1.69 -2.46 -13.27
C ALA A 242 -2.49 -2.55 -11.95
N LEU A 243 -2.79 -1.42 -11.31
CA LEU A 243 -3.62 -1.37 -10.11
C LEU A 243 -5.07 -1.81 -10.38
N LYS A 244 -5.64 -1.50 -11.55
CA LYS A 244 -6.98 -1.97 -11.93
C LYS A 244 -7.01 -3.48 -12.11
N ASP A 245 -5.97 -4.05 -12.71
CA ASP A 245 -5.91 -5.50 -12.91
C ASP A 245 -5.69 -6.24 -11.59
N LEU A 246 -4.80 -5.73 -10.73
CA LEU A 246 -4.65 -6.25 -9.37
C LEU A 246 -5.94 -6.15 -8.54
N ALA A 247 -6.70 -5.05 -8.69
CA ALA A 247 -7.99 -4.90 -8.01
C ALA A 247 -9.00 -5.99 -8.43
N LYS A 248 -9.03 -6.37 -9.72
CA LYS A 248 -9.88 -7.47 -10.21
C LYS A 248 -9.49 -8.80 -9.60
N ASP A 249 -8.20 -9.05 -9.38
CA ASP A 249 -7.72 -10.28 -8.72
C ASP A 249 -8.05 -10.31 -7.22
N LEU A 250 -8.02 -9.16 -6.56
CA LEU A 250 -8.36 -9.05 -5.14
C LEU A 250 -9.86 -9.16 -4.89
N GLN A 251 -10.69 -8.70 -5.82
CA GLN A 251 -12.15 -8.63 -5.66
C GLN A 251 -12.80 -9.98 -5.29
N PRO A 252 -12.53 -11.12 -5.96
CA PRO A 252 -13.10 -12.41 -5.58
C PRO A 252 -12.78 -12.80 -4.12
N LYS A 253 -11.57 -12.51 -3.65
CA LYS A 253 -11.16 -12.79 -2.26
C LYS A 253 -11.95 -11.98 -1.23
N VAL A 254 -12.43 -10.78 -1.59
CA VAL A 254 -13.32 -9.98 -0.74
C VAL A 254 -14.60 -10.74 -0.40
N TYR A 255 -15.22 -11.37 -1.40
CA TYR A 255 -16.46 -12.14 -1.23
C TYR A 255 -16.18 -13.52 -0.62
N GLU A 256 -15.13 -14.20 -1.08
CA GLU A 256 -14.70 -15.52 -0.57
C GLU A 256 -14.49 -15.50 0.94
N TYR A 257 -13.75 -14.52 1.45
CA TYR A 257 -13.50 -14.37 2.88
C TYR A 257 -14.61 -13.63 3.61
N GLY A 258 -15.60 -13.10 2.90
CA GLY A 258 -16.80 -12.54 3.51
C GLY A 258 -16.66 -11.10 4.01
N PHE A 259 -15.69 -10.37 3.49
CA PHE A 259 -15.55 -8.95 3.77
C PHE A 259 -16.68 -8.12 3.14
N LEU A 260 -17.29 -8.64 2.06
CA LEU A 260 -18.60 -8.24 1.55
C LEU A 260 -19.49 -9.47 1.42
N ARG A 261 -20.80 -9.25 1.44
CA ARG A 261 -21.80 -10.29 1.17
C ARG A 261 -22.47 -9.97 -0.17
N GLU A 262 -22.87 -11.02 -0.88
CA GLU A 262 -23.78 -10.90 -2.03
C GLU A 262 -25.21 -10.63 -1.56
#